data_AF-A0A925TRU2-F1
#
_entry.id   AF-A0A925TRU2-F1
#
_cell.length_a   1.000
_cell.length_b   1.000
_cell.length_c   1.000
_cell.angle_alpha   90.00
_cell.angle_beta   90.00
_cell.angle_gamma   90.00
#
_symmetry.space_group_name_H-M   'P 1'
#
loop_
_entity.id
_entity.type
_entity.pdbx_description
1 polymer ?
#
loop_
_entity_poly.entity_id
_entity_poly.type
_entity_poly.pdbx_seq_one_letter_code
_entity_poly.pdbx_strand_id
1 'polypeptide(L)'
;MKPHETHEINFKPAMRPAFFIAALVLTLRPAPDATAQTVDEQVEQQVEQVVRAKALQTLRPEIGRSVKAQVALAVKLQATHASLAETQVSLALLQASRKMMRGGESELVKSFSVSKGGNLEVSVSTGDVTIETWEKSEVVVRVSGLDDAEFTGKDEGKQFEITQSGNTVRVSRRGGDNNRYRYSDQGLDYNITVPSQFNLDLRVSSHGDIEVASGLTGNFKAQTSGGDIKCRSITGLVDVSTSGGDIEVGRVQGDVTLHTSGGDIEVESATGTADVRTSGGDIRLGNVLKKLRARTSGGDMRIADAGGDVDIVTSGGNLRVGKVGGNLEARTSGGDIEVRGCTGEAITKTAGGDLVMENIQGSLDARTSGGDIKAELTPGPRGRSVLSSSGGNLTLHLPENAKATIDARIRLSDRWNFNFKMFAPVSPMPPIPPIPPIPPIGGSSSAERKEYEREKKQYDAEVKSYEDAQKKFEVEMKEYAKKIKAKSGQHNAVIVGGDDDDEKGNKSGYSIRSDFKADLTEESGRELHSTYTLGGGGQPISLETSNGNITIKKLGKR
;
A
#
# COMPACT_ATOMS: atom_id res chain seq x y z
N MET A 1 -36.79 75.51 -7.01
CA MET A 1 -37.62 75.27 -5.81
C MET A 1 -38.37 73.97 -6.01
N LYS A 2 -38.41 73.14 -4.94
CA LYS A 2 -39.14 71.87 -4.74
C LYS A 2 -38.37 70.57 -5.07
N PRO A 3 -38.52 69.52 -4.24
CA PRO A 3 -37.53 69.21 -3.19
C PRO A 3 -37.11 67.72 -3.12
N HIS A 4 -36.27 67.44 -2.12
CA HIS A 4 -35.39 66.30 -1.83
C HIS A 4 -36.00 64.90 -1.55
N GLU A 5 -35.12 63.90 -1.75
CA GLU A 5 -35.17 62.46 -1.46
C GLU A 5 -35.13 62.04 0.03
N THR A 6 -35.54 60.77 0.28
CA THR A 6 -35.12 59.72 1.28
C THR A 6 -36.37 58.98 1.82
N HIS A 7 -36.49 57.65 2.05
CA HIS A 7 -35.71 56.41 1.86
C HIS A 7 -36.72 55.24 1.75
N GLU A 8 -36.44 54.20 0.96
CA GLU A 8 -37.31 53.01 0.74
C GLU A 8 -36.67 51.76 1.36
N ILE A 9 -37.37 51.04 2.24
CA ILE A 9 -36.89 49.77 2.84
C ILE A 9 -37.41 48.60 1.99
N ASN A 10 -36.49 47.90 1.34
CA ASN A 10 -36.77 46.82 0.38
C ASN A 10 -36.43 45.45 1.01
N PHE A 11 -37.42 44.58 1.26
CA PHE A 11 -37.20 43.20 1.71
C PHE A 11 -37.16 42.25 0.51
N LYS A 12 -36.02 41.57 0.29
CA LYS A 12 -35.82 40.55 -0.75
C LYS A 12 -36.66 39.27 -0.52
N PRO A 13 -37.07 38.54 -1.58
CA PRO A 13 -37.92 37.36 -1.48
C PRO A 13 -37.08 36.08 -1.41
N ALA A 14 -36.72 35.64 -0.20
CA ALA A 14 -36.14 34.31 0.03
C ALA A 14 -36.40 33.86 1.47
N MET A 15 -37.66 33.58 1.80
CA MET A 15 -38.00 32.87 3.04
C MET A 15 -38.67 31.56 2.65
N ARG A 16 -37.94 30.45 2.82
CA ARG A 16 -38.36 29.11 2.40
C ARG A 16 -39.57 28.62 3.23
N PRO A 17 -40.53 27.88 2.66
CA PRO A 17 -41.74 27.40 3.36
C PRO A 17 -41.47 26.59 4.64
N ALA A 18 -40.28 26.00 4.79
CA ALA A 18 -39.85 25.29 5.99
C ALA A 18 -39.71 26.19 7.24
N PHE A 19 -39.38 27.49 7.07
CA PHE A 19 -39.32 28.45 8.18
C PHE A 19 -40.71 28.73 8.78
N PHE A 20 -41.76 28.65 7.95
CA PHE A 20 -43.13 28.81 8.41
C PHE A 20 -43.59 27.61 9.25
N ILE A 21 -43.21 26.38 8.88
CA ILE A 21 -43.61 25.16 9.60
C ILE A 21 -42.93 25.07 10.98
N ALA A 22 -41.64 25.38 11.07
CA ALA A 22 -40.92 25.39 12.34
C ALA A 22 -41.41 26.50 13.29
N ALA A 23 -41.75 27.69 12.77
CA ALA A 23 -42.34 28.78 13.54
C ALA A 23 -43.79 28.49 13.98
N LEU A 24 -44.54 27.71 13.20
CA LEU A 24 -45.92 27.31 13.54
C LEU A 24 -45.96 26.21 14.61
N VAL A 25 -45.03 25.26 14.59
CA VAL A 25 -44.92 24.19 15.62
C VAL A 25 -44.45 24.75 16.97
N LEU A 26 -43.68 25.84 16.97
CA LEU A 26 -43.22 26.52 18.20
C LEU A 26 -44.27 27.46 18.83
N THR A 27 -45.29 27.90 18.09
CA THR A 27 -46.32 28.83 18.59
C THR A 27 -47.56 28.14 19.15
N LEU A 28 -47.69 26.83 18.97
CA LEU A 28 -48.80 26.03 19.49
C LEU A 28 -48.44 25.44 20.86
N ARG A 29 -48.71 26.19 21.93
CA ARG A 29 -48.75 25.66 23.29
C ARG A 29 -50.19 25.67 23.78
N PRO A 30 -50.79 24.53 24.18
CA PRO A 30 -52.06 24.55 24.89
C PRO A 30 -51.87 25.17 26.28
N ALA A 31 -52.90 25.86 26.77
CA ALA A 31 -52.91 26.41 28.13
C ALA A 31 -52.86 25.27 29.17
N PRO A 32 -52.27 25.50 30.37
CA PRO A 32 -51.85 24.41 31.26
C PRO A 32 -52.97 23.50 31.82
N ASP A 33 -54.24 23.87 31.71
CA ASP A 33 -55.35 23.22 32.43
C ASP A 33 -56.58 22.87 31.55
N ALA A 34 -56.40 22.57 30.27
CA ALA A 34 -57.51 22.12 29.42
C ALA A 34 -57.72 20.59 29.47
N THR A 35 -58.96 20.16 29.74
CA THR A 35 -59.37 18.74 29.71
C THR A 35 -59.30 18.15 28.29
N ALA A 36 -59.04 16.85 28.15
CA ALA A 36 -58.78 16.17 26.87
C ALA A 36 -59.81 16.41 25.75
N GLN A 37 -61.10 16.65 26.07
CA GLN A 37 -62.14 16.92 25.07
C GLN A 37 -62.10 18.34 24.49
N THR A 38 -61.58 19.33 25.21
CA THR A 38 -61.47 20.73 24.71
C THR A 38 -60.22 20.95 23.86
N VAL A 39 -59.25 20.02 23.90
CA VAL A 39 -58.03 20.06 23.08
C VAL A 39 -58.32 19.62 21.64
N ASP A 40 -59.15 18.59 21.43
CA ASP A 40 -59.47 18.07 20.09
C ASP A 40 -60.21 19.12 19.23
N GLU A 41 -61.22 19.82 19.76
CA GLU A 41 -61.94 20.86 19.00
C GLU A 41 -61.06 22.09 18.69
N GLN A 42 -60.19 22.50 19.62
CA GLN A 42 -59.28 23.63 19.40
C GLN A 42 -58.19 23.31 18.39
N VAL A 43 -57.66 22.08 18.41
CA VAL A 43 -56.67 21.58 17.45
C VAL A 43 -57.27 21.44 16.06
N GLU A 44 -58.50 20.92 15.95
CA GLU A 44 -59.17 20.74 14.67
C GLU A 44 -59.48 22.10 14.00
N GLN A 45 -59.93 23.10 14.78
CA GLN A 45 -60.14 24.46 14.30
C GLN A 45 -58.84 25.17 13.87
N GLN A 46 -57.74 24.96 14.58
CA GLN A 46 -56.44 25.54 14.24
C GLN A 46 -55.81 24.87 13.02
N VAL A 47 -55.97 23.55 12.86
CA VAL A 47 -55.56 22.82 11.66
C VAL A 47 -56.38 23.28 10.44
N GLU A 48 -57.68 23.51 10.58
CA GLU A 48 -58.51 23.99 9.48
C GLU A 48 -58.16 25.43 9.06
N GLN A 49 -57.83 26.31 10.01
CA GLN A 49 -57.33 27.67 9.71
C GLN A 49 -56.00 27.66 8.95
N VAL A 50 -55.08 26.77 9.31
CA VAL A 50 -53.77 26.62 8.65
C VAL A 50 -53.92 26.00 7.26
N VAL A 51 -54.84 25.05 7.09
CA VAL A 51 -55.13 24.42 5.78
C VAL A 51 -55.85 25.40 4.84
N ARG A 52 -56.63 26.36 5.35
CA ARG A 52 -57.25 27.44 4.55
C ARG A 52 -56.30 28.58 4.18
N ALA A 53 -55.13 28.67 4.81
CA ALA A 53 -54.12 29.66 4.44
C ALA A 53 -53.60 29.38 3.02
N LYS A 54 -53.66 30.40 2.16
CA LYS A 54 -53.37 30.41 0.71
C LYS A 54 -52.04 29.76 0.29
N ALA A 55 -51.15 29.48 1.24
CA ALA A 55 -49.81 28.91 1.05
C ALA A 55 -49.79 27.38 0.79
N LEU A 56 -50.83 26.63 1.17
CA LEU A 56 -50.88 25.17 0.97
C LEU A 56 -51.57 24.73 -0.34
N GLN A 57 -52.29 25.62 -1.04
CA GLN A 57 -52.91 25.34 -2.33
C GLN A 57 -51.91 25.26 -3.50
N THR A 58 -50.69 25.75 -3.33
CA THR A 58 -49.60 25.75 -4.33
C THR A 58 -48.70 24.51 -4.27
N LEU A 59 -48.94 23.58 -3.34
CA LEU A 59 -48.17 22.34 -3.21
C LEU A 59 -48.78 21.21 -4.08
N ARG A 60 -47.94 20.40 -4.73
CA ARG A 60 -48.39 19.22 -5.50
C ARG A 60 -49.23 18.28 -4.62
N PRO A 61 -50.30 17.64 -5.14
CA PRO A 61 -51.26 16.86 -4.34
C PRO A 61 -50.65 15.72 -3.52
N GLU A 62 -49.54 15.14 -3.99
CA GLU A 62 -48.82 14.04 -3.33
C GLU A 62 -48.03 14.49 -2.09
N ILE A 63 -47.51 15.72 -2.10
CA ILE A 63 -46.81 16.34 -0.96
C ILE A 63 -47.83 16.75 0.12
N GLY A 64 -49.02 17.20 -0.29
CA GLY A 64 -50.09 17.60 0.62
C GLY A 64 -50.66 16.45 1.48
N ARG A 65 -50.68 15.21 0.97
CA ARG A 65 -51.11 14.02 1.74
C ARG A 65 -50.07 13.57 2.77
N SER A 66 -48.79 13.59 2.39
CA SER A 66 -47.67 13.24 3.28
C SER A 66 -47.53 14.24 4.44
N VAL A 67 -47.61 15.54 4.14
CA VAL A 67 -47.53 16.60 5.16
C VAL A 67 -48.74 16.56 6.09
N LYS A 68 -49.96 16.31 5.59
CA LYS A 68 -51.15 16.12 6.45
C LYS A 68 -51.02 14.89 7.36
N ALA A 69 -50.49 13.78 6.85
CA ALA A 69 -50.28 12.57 7.65
C ALA A 69 -49.22 12.78 8.75
N GLN A 70 -48.15 13.52 8.44
CA GLN A 70 -47.07 13.82 9.39
C GLN A 70 -47.47 14.82 10.47
N VAL A 71 -48.25 15.85 10.12
CA VAL A 71 -48.80 16.81 11.10
C VAL A 71 -49.82 16.11 12.02
N ALA A 72 -50.68 15.26 11.48
CA ALA A 72 -51.63 14.48 12.27
C ALA A 72 -50.93 13.47 13.21
N LEU A 73 -49.82 12.87 12.76
CA LEU A 73 -49.02 11.94 13.58
C LEU A 73 -48.27 12.69 14.71
N ALA A 74 -47.69 13.86 14.41
CA ALA A 74 -46.98 14.67 15.39
C ALA A 74 -47.90 15.21 16.50
N VAL A 75 -49.11 15.63 16.13
CA VAL A 75 -50.13 16.10 17.09
C VAL A 75 -50.67 14.93 17.93
N LYS A 76 -50.88 13.75 17.34
CA LYS A 76 -51.29 12.54 18.09
C LYS A 76 -50.22 12.05 19.06
N LEU A 77 -48.94 12.22 18.73
CA LEU A 77 -47.82 11.84 19.60
C LEU A 77 -47.64 12.78 20.80
N GLN A 78 -48.02 14.06 20.69
CA GLN A 78 -47.96 15.02 21.81
C GLN A 78 -49.04 14.79 22.88
N ALA A 79 -50.11 14.05 22.58
CA ALA A 79 -51.23 13.82 23.49
C ALA A 79 -51.02 12.64 24.46
N THR A 80 -49.97 11.83 24.31
CA THR A 80 -49.74 10.62 25.11
C THR A 80 -48.42 10.68 25.87
N HIS A 81 -48.47 10.92 27.17
CA HIS A 81 -47.30 10.89 28.06
C HIS A 81 -46.65 9.47 28.12
N ALA A 82 -45.41 9.27 27.64
CA ALA A 82 -44.43 8.31 28.20
C ALA A 82 -43.06 8.19 27.46
N SER A 83 -41.98 8.58 28.17
CA SER A 83 -40.62 7.98 28.31
C SER A 83 -39.73 7.60 27.09
N LEU A 84 -38.43 7.99 27.20
CA LEU A 84 -37.15 7.46 26.65
C LEU A 84 -37.02 7.00 25.18
N ALA A 85 -38.05 6.43 24.56
CA ALA A 85 -38.11 6.17 23.12
C ALA A 85 -38.14 7.48 22.30
N GLU A 86 -38.63 8.57 22.91
CA GLU A 86 -38.71 9.91 22.32
C GLU A 86 -37.33 10.46 21.92
N THR A 87 -36.26 10.16 22.66
CA THR A 87 -34.91 10.64 22.34
C THR A 87 -34.31 9.98 21.10
N GLN A 88 -34.58 8.69 20.86
CA GLN A 88 -34.08 8.00 19.65
C GLN A 88 -34.91 8.37 18.41
N VAL A 89 -36.23 8.51 18.55
CA VAL A 89 -37.10 8.96 17.47
C VAL A 89 -36.81 10.41 17.10
N SER A 90 -36.58 11.28 18.09
CA SER A 90 -36.20 12.68 17.85
C SER A 90 -34.82 12.80 17.21
N LEU A 91 -33.86 11.95 17.58
CA LEU A 91 -32.55 11.91 16.92
C LEU A 91 -32.65 11.40 15.48
N ALA A 92 -33.47 10.38 15.23
CA ALA A 92 -33.73 9.87 13.88
C ALA A 92 -34.45 10.92 13.01
N LEU A 93 -35.39 11.67 13.58
CA LEU A 93 -36.05 12.80 12.91
C LEU A 93 -35.10 13.98 12.70
N LEU A 94 -34.20 14.28 13.63
CA LEU A 94 -33.19 15.34 13.48
C LEU A 94 -32.13 14.96 12.44
N GLN A 95 -31.74 13.68 12.39
CA GLN A 95 -30.85 13.10 11.37
C GLN A 95 -31.53 13.09 9.99
N ALA A 96 -32.79 12.69 9.90
CA ALA A 96 -33.59 12.77 8.67
C ALA A 96 -33.79 14.23 8.21
N SER A 97 -34.02 15.15 9.14
CA SER A 97 -34.15 16.59 8.85
C SER A 97 -32.82 17.22 8.42
N ARG A 98 -31.69 16.80 9.03
CA ARG A 98 -30.34 17.18 8.57
C ARG A 98 -30.03 16.61 7.17
N LYS A 99 -30.45 15.39 6.89
CA LYS A 99 -30.33 14.72 5.58
C LYS A 99 -31.16 15.43 4.50
N MET A 100 -32.29 16.04 4.88
CA MET A 100 -33.15 16.83 3.97
C MET A 100 -32.69 18.29 3.81
N MET A 101 -31.83 18.80 4.70
CA MET A 101 -31.28 20.17 4.68
C MET A 101 -29.99 20.30 3.84
N ARG A 102 -29.24 19.21 3.62
CA ARG A 102 -28.25 19.12 2.53
C ARG A 102 -29.01 18.72 1.26
N GLY A 103 -28.83 19.46 0.16
CA GLY A 103 -29.47 19.14 -1.12
C GLY A 103 -29.25 17.67 -1.47
N GLY A 104 -30.33 16.97 -1.86
CA GLY A 104 -30.36 15.53 -1.92
C GLY A 104 -29.35 14.95 -2.90
N GLU A 105 -28.36 14.25 -2.37
CA GLU A 105 -27.74 13.14 -3.10
C GLU A 105 -28.71 11.97 -3.04
N SER A 106 -29.09 11.45 -4.20
CA SER A 106 -29.89 10.24 -4.30
C SER A 106 -29.04 9.04 -3.84
N GLU A 107 -29.42 8.38 -2.75
CA GLU A 107 -28.73 7.19 -2.20
C GLU A 107 -29.50 5.93 -2.59
N LEU A 108 -28.86 5.00 -3.31
CA LEU A 108 -29.40 3.67 -3.58
C LEU A 108 -28.99 2.73 -2.44
N VAL A 109 -29.97 2.12 -1.78
CA VAL A 109 -29.75 1.15 -0.71
C VAL A 109 -30.42 -0.17 -1.07
N LYS A 110 -29.66 -1.27 -1.09
CA LYS A 110 -30.19 -2.63 -1.22
C LYS A 110 -29.61 -3.51 -0.13
N SER A 111 -30.40 -4.45 0.36
CA SER A 111 -29.94 -5.46 1.30
C SER A 111 -30.30 -6.88 0.86
N PHE A 112 -29.43 -7.82 1.25
CA PHE A 112 -29.47 -9.22 0.82
C PHE A 112 -29.18 -10.12 2.01
N SER A 113 -30.06 -11.08 2.26
CA SER A 113 -29.81 -12.10 3.30
C SER A 113 -28.78 -13.11 2.78
N VAL A 114 -27.68 -13.29 3.51
CA VAL A 114 -26.57 -14.18 3.12
C VAL A 114 -26.19 -15.10 4.26
N SER A 115 -25.40 -16.13 3.97
CA SER A 115 -24.78 -16.99 4.98
C SER A 115 -23.27 -16.69 5.10
N LYS A 116 -22.69 -17.02 6.25
CA LYS A 116 -21.24 -16.96 6.48
C LYS A 116 -20.47 -17.72 5.40
N GLY A 117 -19.32 -17.19 4.98
CA GLY A 117 -18.47 -17.78 3.94
C GLY A 117 -18.95 -17.54 2.50
N GLY A 118 -19.86 -16.59 2.27
CA GLY A 118 -20.28 -16.20 0.92
C GLY A 118 -19.25 -15.34 0.18
N ASN A 119 -19.66 -14.77 -0.96
CA ASN A 119 -18.79 -13.97 -1.81
C ASN A 119 -19.42 -12.61 -2.14
N LEU A 120 -18.65 -11.53 -2.05
CA LEU A 120 -19.00 -10.22 -2.58
C LEU A 120 -18.15 -10.00 -3.82
N GLU A 121 -18.81 -9.80 -4.96
CA GLU A 121 -18.16 -9.47 -6.22
C GLU A 121 -18.53 -8.03 -6.60
N VAL A 122 -17.55 -7.13 -6.58
CA VAL A 122 -17.72 -5.74 -7.02
C VAL A 122 -16.94 -5.54 -8.29
N SER A 123 -17.60 -5.12 -9.36
CA SER A 123 -16.98 -4.81 -10.64
C SER A 123 -17.52 -3.48 -11.15
N VAL A 124 -16.76 -2.41 -10.93
CA VAL A 124 -17.16 -1.03 -11.21
C VAL A 124 -16.09 -0.32 -12.05
N SER A 125 -16.52 0.61 -12.90
CA SER A 125 -15.59 1.35 -13.76
C SER A 125 -14.84 2.46 -13.01
N THR A 126 -15.50 3.12 -12.05
CA THR A 126 -14.98 4.24 -11.25
C THR A 126 -15.66 4.28 -9.89
N GLY A 127 -15.07 5.04 -8.96
CA GLY A 127 -15.63 5.35 -7.64
C GLY A 127 -14.97 4.57 -6.51
N ASP A 128 -15.09 5.11 -5.30
CA ASP A 128 -14.42 4.57 -4.12
C ASP A 128 -15.25 3.44 -3.52
N VAL A 129 -14.59 2.34 -3.18
CA VAL A 129 -15.23 1.15 -2.61
C VAL A 129 -14.80 1.02 -1.16
N THR A 130 -15.73 1.29 -0.25
CA THR A 130 -15.52 1.10 1.19
C THR A 130 -16.27 -0.14 1.66
N ILE A 131 -15.54 -1.10 2.22
CA ILE A 131 -16.10 -2.32 2.79
C ILE A 131 -16.02 -2.27 4.31
N GLU A 132 -17.18 -2.35 4.96
CA GLU A 132 -17.29 -2.52 6.40
C GLU A 132 -17.71 -3.95 6.75
N THR A 133 -17.26 -4.46 7.90
CA THR A 133 -17.66 -5.78 8.40
C THR A 133 -18.61 -5.64 9.60
N TRP A 134 -19.54 -6.61 9.74
CA TRP A 134 -20.45 -6.69 10.88
C TRP A 134 -20.85 -8.14 11.22
N GLU A 135 -21.56 -8.32 12.33
CA GLU A 135 -21.94 -9.66 12.82
C GLU A 135 -23.28 -10.18 12.25
N LYS A 136 -23.96 -9.39 11.40
CA LYS A 136 -25.24 -9.80 10.81
C LYS A 136 -25.03 -10.65 9.57
N SER A 137 -25.95 -11.57 9.33
CA SER A 137 -25.99 -12.44 8.14
C SER A 137 -26.70 -11.74 6.97
N GLU A 138 -26.23 -10.55 6.65
CA GLU A 138 -26.82 -9.67 5.65
C GLU A 138 -25.70 -8.88 4.97
N VAL A 139 -25.83 -8.63 3.67
CA VAL A 139 -25.01 -7.66 2.94
C VAL A 139 -25.87 -6.45 2.65
N VAL A 140 -25.37 -5.26 2.98
CA VAL A 140 -26.03 -3.98 2.67
C VAL A 140 -25.14 -3.21 1.71
N VAL A 141 -25.66 -2.90 0.53
CA VAL A 141 -25.00 -2.10 -0.49
C VAL A 141 -25.62 -0.71 -0.48
N ARG A 142 -24.80 0.32 -0.22
CA ARG A 142 -25.18 1.73 -0.31
C ARG A 142 -24.34 2.40 -1.39
N VAL A 143 -24.99 3.15 -2.26
CA VAL A 143 -24.34 3.87 -3.36
C VAL A 143 -24.81 5.31 -3.30
N SER A 144 -23.89 6.24 -3.08
CA SER A 144 -24.11 7.69 -3.10
C SER A 144 -23.51 8.32 -4.36
N GLY A 145 -23.86 9.58 -4.63
CA GLY A 145 -23.37 10.31 -5.81
C GLY A 145 -24.14 10.05 -7.10
N LEU A 146 -25.30 9.39 -7.03
CA LEU A 146 -26.16 9.15 -8.19
C LEU A 146 -26.92 10.44 -8.55
N ASP A 147 -26.89 10.83 -9.83
CA ASP A 147 -27.75 11.89 -10.36
C ASP A 147 -29.23 11.44 -10.38
N ASP A 148 -30.16 12.35 -10.10
CA ASP A 148 -31.62 12.07 -10.03
C ASP A 148 -32.21 11.39 -11.30
N ALA A 149 -31.55 11.57 -12.45
CA ALA A 149 -31.95 10.92 -13.71
C ALA A 149 -31.62 9.42 -13.72
N GLU A 150 -30.54 8.98 -13.06
CA GLU A 150 -30.12 7.57 -12.97
C GLU A 150 -31.03 6.76 -12.04
N PHE A 151 -31.71 7.41 -11.08
CA PHE A 151 -32.61 6.77 -10.12
C PHE A 151 -33.98 6.39 -10.70
N THR A 152 -34.47 7.09 -11.72
CA THR A 152 -35.87 7.00 -12.17
C THR A 152 -36.17 5.90 -13.21
N GLY A 153 -35.18 5.08 -13.59
CA GLY A 153 -35.38 3.96 -14.50
C GLY A 153 -35.90 4.35 -15.90
N LYS A 154 -35.75 5.62 -16.30
CA LYS A 154 -36.13 6.09 -17.65
C LYS A 154 -35.05 5.84 -18.70
N ASP A 155 -33.83 5.51 -18.29
CA ASP A 155 -32.83 4.87 -19.15
C ASP A 155 -32.99 3.35 -19.02
N GLU A 156 -33.80 2.75 -19.89
CA GLU A 156 -33.79 1.31 -20.14
C GLU A 156 -32.41 0.92 -20.71
N GLY A 157 -31.44 0.64 -19.83
CA GLY A 157 -30.10 0.32 -20.30
C GLY A 157 -29.10 -0.10 -19.23
N LYS A 158 -29.34 -1.23 -18.56
CA LYS A 158 -28.32 -2.20 -18.08
C LYS A 158 -27.03 -1.69 -17.40
N GLN A 159 -27.01 -0.50 -16.80
CA GLN A 159 -25.75 0.10 -16.32
C GLN A 159 -25.42 -0.24 -14.88
N PHE A 160 -26.41 -0.43 -14.00
CA PHE A 160 -26.20 -0.72 -12.59
C PHE A 160 -26.94 -2.00 -12.18
N GLU A 161 -26.21 -3.08 -11.94
CA GLU A 161 -26.75 -4.39 -11.58
C GLU A 161 -26.27 -4.77 -10.18
N ILE A 162 -27.19 -4.73 -9.20
CA ILE A 162 -26.97 -5.36 -7.90
C ILE A 162 -27.92 -6.54 -7.77
N THR A 163 -27.36 -7.74 -7.78
CA THR A 163 -28.09 -9.02 -7.74
C THR A 163 -27.46 -9.97 -6.74
N GLN A 164 -28.26 -10.93 -6.27
CA GLN A 164 -27.79 -12.04 -5.45
C GLN A 164 -28.07 -13.35 -6.19
N SER A 165 -27.06 -14.22 -6.27
CA SER A 165 -27.19 -15.59 -6.75
C SER A 165 -26.64 -16.54 -5.71
N GLY A 166 -27.52 -17.32 -5.08
CA GLY A 166 -27.14 -18.15 -3.93
C GLY A 166 -26.54 -17.32 -2.79
N ASN A 167 -25.29 -17.62 -2.41
CA ASN A 167 -24.57 -16.91 -1.36
C ASN A 167 -23.57 -15.86 -1.90
N THR A 168 -23.73 -15.47 -3.16
CA THR A 168 -22.91 -14.45 -3.82
C THR A 168 -23.72 -13.21 -4.08
N VAL A 169 -23.25 -12.06 -3.61
CA VAL A 169 -23.79 -10.75 -3.93
C VAL A 169 -22.89 -10.11 -4.96
N ARG A 170 -23.47 -9.72 -6.10
CA ARG A 170 -22.76 -9.06 -7.20
C ARG A 170 -23.21 -7.62 -7.29
N VAL A 171 -22.24 -6.70 -7.28
CA VAL A 171 -22.41 -5.28 -7.58
C VAL A 171 -21.63 -5.01 -8.85
N SER A 172 -22.33 -4.72 -9.95
CA SER A 172 -21.70 -4.41 -11.22
C SER A 172 -22.20 -3.09 -11.76
N ARG A 173 -21.27 -2.23 -12.18
CA ARG A 173 -21.57 -1.07 -13.01
C ARG A 173 -20.68 -1.10 -14.24
N ARG A 174 -21.28 -1.28 -15.42
CA ARG A 174 -20.56 -1.18 -16.69
C ARG A 174 -20.63 0.28 -17.15
N GLY A 175 -19.48 0.95 -17.24
CA GLY A 175 -19.40 2.32 -17.76
C GLY A 175 -20.05 2.40 -19.14
N GLY A 176 -20.94 3.38 -19.33
CA GLY A 176 -21.67 3.53 -20.58
C GLY A 176 -20.76 3.93 -21.75
N ASP A 177 -21.02 3.39 -22.94
CA ASP A 177 -20.31 3.68 -24.20
C ASP A 177 -20.34 5.17 -24.62
N ASN A 178 -21.22 5.97 -23.99
CA ASN A 178 -21.45 7.36 -24.34
C ASN A 178 -20.60 8.33 -23.51
N ASN A 179 -19.94 9.25 -24.21
CA ASN A 179 -19.10 10.33 -23.66
C ASN A 179 -19.82 11.30 -22.71
N ARG A 180 -21.16 11.18 -22.54
CA ARG A 180 -21.99 11.96 -21.61
C ARG A 180 -21.96 11.44 -20.17
N TYR A 181 -21.71 10.14 -19.96
CA TYR A 181 -21.73 9.51 -18.61
C TYR A 181 -20.34 9.43 -17.96
N ARG A 182 -19.27 9.73 -18.72
CA ARG A 182 -17.89 9.78 -18.17
C ARG A 182 -17.69 10.88 -17.11
N TYR A 183 -18.63 11.81 -17.00
CA TYR A 183 -18.64 12.88 -15.99
C TYR A 183 -19.61 12.62 -14.83
N SER A 184 -20.60 11.72 -14.96
CA SER A 184 -21.53 11.36 -13.86
C SER A 184 -21.00 10.24 -12.97
N ASP A 185 -20.00 9.51 -13.46
CA ASP A 185 -19.29 8.44 -12.76
C ASP A 185 -18.16 8.97 -11.83
N GLN A 186 -17.93 10.29 -11.81
CA GLN A 186 -16.99 10.95 -10.89
C GLN A 186 -17.74 11.35 -9.62
N GLY A 187 -17.51 10.63 -8.52
CA GLY A 187 -18.13 10.90 -7.21
C GLY A 187 -19.10 9.83 -6.71
N LEU A 188 -19.09 8.63 -7.30
CA LEU A 188 -19.82 7.48 -6.75
C LEU A 188 -19.03 6.86 -5.59
N ASP A 189 -19.68 6.75 -4.43
CA ASP A 189 -19.12 6.02 -3.29
C ASP A 189 -19.94 4.75 -3.05
N TYR A 190 -19.26 3.61 -3.06
CA TYR A 190 -19.84 2.29 -2.80
C TYR A 190 -19.51 1.91 -1.36
N ASN A 191 -20.45 2.17 -0.46
CA ASN A 191 -20.35 1.79 0.94
C ASN A 191 -21.07 0.44 1.14
N ILE A 192 -20.31 -0.64 1.28
CA ILE A 192 -20.86 -2.00 1.37
C ILE A 192 -20.52 -2.60 2.73
N THR A 193 -21.55 -2.99 3.48
CA THR A 193 -21.39 -3.72 4.74
C THR A 193 -21.60 -5.20 4.49
N VAL A 194 -20.63 -6.04 4.88
CA VAL A 194 -20.65 -7.50 4.71
C VAL A 194 -20.52 -8.23 6.06
N PRO A 195 -20.97 -9.48 6.19
CA PRO A 195 -20.66 -10.30 7.35
C PRO A 195 -19.14 -10.40 7.59
N SER A 196 -18.70 -10.49 8.85
CA SER A 196 -17.28 -10.64 9.20
C SER A 196 -16.63 -11.89 8.58
N GLN A 197 -17.40 -12.94 8.28
CA GLN A 197 -16.93 -14.13 7.57
C GLN A 197 -17.42 -14.13 6.12
N PHE A 198 -16.64 -13.54 5.21
CA PHE A 198 -16.99 -13.38 3.80
C PHE A 198 -15.75 -13.27 2.91
N ASN A 199 -15.88 -13.65 1.64
CA ASN A 199 -14.86 -13.45 0.63
C ASN A 199 -15.18 -12.22 -0.21
N LEU A 200 -14.15 -11.52 -0.68
CA LEU A 200 -14.26 -10.29 -1.46
C LEU A 200 -13.47 -10.46 -2.77
N ASP A 201 -14.09 -10.15 -3.91
CA ASP A 201 -13.45 -9.92 -5.22
C ASP A 201 -13.86 -8.52 -5.69
N LEU A 202 -12.96 -7.55 -5.52
CA LEU A 202 -13.20 -6.14 -5.83
C LEU A 202 -12.40 -5.72 -7.05
N ARG A 203 -13.06 -5.17 -8.06
CA ARG A 203 -12.43 -4.71 -9.30
C ARG A 203 -12.91 -3.31 -9.65
N VAL A 204 -11.97 -2.37 -9.70
CA VAL A 204 -12.18 -0.97 -10.06
C VAL A 204 -11.35 -0.66 -11.31
N SER A 205 -11.99 -0.50 -12.47
CA SER A 205 -11.25 -0.50 -13.75
C SER A 205 -10.42 0.76 -14.02
N SER A 206 -10.75 1.92 -13.45
CA SER A 206 -10.12 3.19 -13.83
C SER A 206 -9.45 3.90 -12.65
N HIS A 207 -10.23 4.60 -11.82
CA HIS A 207 -9.73 5.36 -10.67
C HIS A 207 -10.77 5.22 -9.56
N GLY A 208 -10.30 4.93 -8.35
CA GLY A 208 -11.14 4.70 -7.17
C GLY A 208 -10.36 3.91 -6.13
N ASP A 209 -10.40 4.41 -4.91
CA ASP A 209 -9.72 3.82 -3.77
C ASP A 209 -10.54 2.63 -3.25
N ILE A 210 -9.84 1.62 -2.75
CA ILE A 210 -10.47 0.46 -2.12
C ILE A 210 -10.05 0.47 -0.65
N GLU A 211 -11.01 0.74 0.24
CA GLU A 211 -10.79 0.63 1.68
C GLU A 211 -11.57 -0.57 2.23
N VAL A 212 -10.86 -1.47 2.90
CA VAL A 212 -11.48 -2.59 3.63
C VAL A 212 -11.19 -2.44 5.12
N ALA A 213 -12.27 -2.33 5.91
CA ALA A 213 -12.20 -2.25 7.36
C ALA A 213 -11.63 -3.53 7.98
N SER A 214 -11.34 -3.46 9.28
CA SER A 214 -10.83 -4.59 10.05
C SER A 214 -11.85 -5.72 10.22
N GLY A 215 -11.38 -6.90 10.64
CA GLY A 215 -12.24 -8.01 11.10
C GLY A 215 -12.76 -8.93 10.00
N LEU A 216 -12.27 -8.83 8.76
CA LEU A 216 -12.65 -9.74 7.70
C LEU A 216 -11.97 -11.11 7.89
N THR A 217 -12.76 -12.18 7.85
CA THR A 217 -12.30 -13.57 7.82
C THR A 217 -12.75 -14.22 6.51
N GLY A 218 -11.81 -14.39 5.59
CA GLY A 218 -12.05 -14.89 4.24
C GLY A 218 -10.97 -14.43 3.27
N ASN A 219 -11.11 -14.82 2.01
CA ASN A 219 -10.17 -14.41 0.96
C ASN A 219 -10.50 -13.00 0.49
N PHE A 220 -9.48 -12.15 0.38
CA PHE A 220 -9.57 -10.80 -0.13
C PHE A 220 -8.79 -10.69 -1.42
N LYS A 221 -9.53 -10.45 -2.50
CA LYS A 221 -8.97 -10.12 -3.81
C LYS A 221 -9.38 -8.71 -4.20
N ALA A 222 -8.41 -7.88 -4.57
CA ALA A 222 -8.70 -6.52 -5.03
C ALA A 222 -7.81 -6.13 -6.22
N GLN A 223 -8.41 -5.46 -7.20
CA GLN A 223 -7.72 -4.93 -8.36
C GLN A 223 -8.21 -3.51 -8.66
N THR A 224 -7.29 -2.56 -8.79
CA THR A 224 -7.58 -1.21 -9.29
C THR A 224 -6.51 -0.77 -10.30
N SER A 225 -6.81 0.18 -11.17
CA SER A 225 -5.81 0.70 -12.12
C SER A 225 -5.01 1.87 -11.54
N GLY A 226 -5.63 2.74 -10.73
CA GLY A 226 -5.00 3.99 -10.29
C GLY A 226 -5.25 4.41 -8.85
N GLY A 227 -6.20 3.80 -8.15
CA GLY A 227 -6.48 4.14 -6.74
C GLY A 227 -5.57 3.41 -5.76
N ASP A 228 -5.59 3.90 -4.53
CA ASP A 228 -4.92 3.27 -3.40
C ASP A 228 -5.75 2.10 -2.87
N ILE A 229 -5.07 1.09 -2.33
CA ILE A 229 -5.75 -0.03 -1.68
C ILE A 229 -5.32 -0.09 -0.22
N LYS A 230 -6.28 0.10 0.68
CA LYS A 230 -6.06 0.07 2.12
C LYS A 230 -6.85 -1.05 2.77
N CYS A 231 -6.17 -1.86 3.57
CA CYS A 231 -6.83 -2.87 4.38
C CYS A 231 -6.21 -2.95 5.77
N ARG A 232 -7.04 -2.88 6.82
CA ARG A 232 -6.54 -2.88 8.20
C ARG A 232 -6.19 -4.25 8.75
N SER A 233 -7.07 -5.24 8.63
CA SER A 233 -6.77 -6.58 9.15
C SER A 233 -7.62 -7.67 8.51
N ILE A 234 -6.99 -8.75 8.04
CA ILE A 234 -7.66 -9.88 7.39
C ILE A 234 -7.18 -11.21 7.98
N THR A 235 -8.08 -12.15 8.15
CA THR A 235 -7.77 -13.56 8.40
C THR A 235 -8.12 -14.38 7.15
N GLY A 236 -7.11 -14.78 6.38
CA GLY A 236 -7.29 -15.43 5.08
C GLY A 236 -6.22 -15.04 4.07
N LEU A 237 -6.44 -15.41 2.80
CA LEU A 237 -5.53 -15.07 1.69
C LEU A 237 -5.79 -13.65 1.20
N VAL A 238 -4.72 -12.91 0.92
CA VAL A 238 -4.76 -11.56 0.36
C VAL A 238 -4.06 -11.55 -0.99
N ASP A 239 -4.79 -11.18 -2.05
CA ASP A 239 -4.31 -11.03 -3.43
C ASP A 239 -4.72 -9.66 -3.96
N VAL A 240 -3.79 -8.71 -3.94
CA VAL A 240 -4.08 -7.30 -4.23
C VAL A 240 -3.15 -6.77 -5.30
N SER A 241 -3.72 -6.11 -6.31
CA SER A 241 -2.95 -5.47 -7.37
C SER A 241 -3.46 -4.08 -7.70
N THR A 242 -2.56 -3.11 -7.85
CA THR A 242 -2.85 -1.81 -8.48
C THR A 242 -1.81 -1.50 -9.56
N SER A 243 -2.01 -0.49 -10.41
CA SER A 243 -0.95 -0.03 -11.32
C SER A 243 -0.28 1.25 -10.81
N GLY A 244 -1.07 2.25 -10.42
CA GLY A 244 -0.55 3.56 -10.01
C GLY A 244 -0.49 3.80 -8.50
N GLY A 245 -1.45 3.27 -7.74
CA GLY A 245 -1.65 3.64 -6.34
C GLY A 245 -0.75 2.89 -5.37
N ASP A 246 -0.81 3.34 -4.12
CA ASP A 246 -0.13 2.72 -2.98
C ASP A 246 -0.97 1.56 -2.42
N ILE A 247 -0.29 0.58 -1.83
CA ILE A 247 -0.93 -0.54 -1.16
C ILE A 247 -0.54 -0.51 0.31
N GLU A 248 -1.51 -0.29 1.20
CA GLU A 248 -1.34 -0.33 2.66
C GLU A 248 -2.13 -1.50 3.24
N VAL A 249 -1.44 -2.50 3.76
CA VAL A 249 -2.04 -3.66 4.41
C VAL A 249 -1.56 -3.73 5.86
N GLY A 250 -2.47 -3.74 6.82
CA GLY A 250 -2.13 -3.90 8.23
C GLY A 250 -1.78 -5.36 8.56
N ARG A 251 -2.60 -6.00 9.39
CA ARG A 251 -2.31 -7.35 9.92
C ARG A 251 -3.01 -8.44 9.13
N VAL A 252 -2.24 -9.36 8.55
CA VAL A 252 -2.78 -10.51 7.81
C VAL A 252 -2.45 -11.82 8.51
N GLN A 253 -3.50 -12.53 8.92
CA GLN A 253 -3.38 -13.91 9.37
C GLN A 253 -3.58 -14.86 8.17
N GLY A 254 -2.54 -14.98 7.34
CA GLY A 254 -2.56 -15.79 6.12
C GLY A 254 -1.44 -15.37 5.14
N ASP A 255 -1.54 -15.86 3.90
CA ASP A 255 -0.58 -15.53 2.85
C ASP A 255 -0.98 -14.23 2.13
N VAL A 256 0.03 -13.47 1.69
CA VAL A 256 -0.10 -12.14 1.11
C VAL A 256 0.61 -12.09 -0.24
N THR A 257 -0.11 -11.68 -1.28
CA THR A 257 0.42 -11.39 -2.62
C THR A 257 0.03 -9.97 -3.00
N LEU A 258 1.03 -9.08 -3.12
CA LEU A 258 0.79 -7.65 -3.42
C LEU A 258 1.59 -7.24 -4.65
N HIS A 259 0.94 -6.49 -5.54
CA HIS A 259 1.57 -5.97 -6.74
C HIS A 259 1.17 -4.52 -7.04
N THR A 260 2.12 -3.64 -7.26
CA THR A 260 1.90 -2.33 -7.89
C THR A 260 2.95 -2.05 -8.97
N SER A 261 2.72 -1.08 -9.86
CA SER A 261 3.75 -0.65 -10.80
C SER A 261 4.44 0.62 -10.29
N GLY A 262 3.68 1.61 -9.86
CA GLY A 262 4.21 2.92 -9.44
C GLY A 262 4.35 3.11 -7.93
N GLY A 263 3.36 2.67 -7.15
CA GLY A 263 3.23 3.04 -5.75
C GLY A 263 4.15 2.31 -4.77
N ASP A 264 4.12 2.80 -3.55
CA ASP A 264 4.73 2.20 -2.37
C ASP A 264 3.86 1.03 -1.88
N ILE A 265 4.50 0.03 -1.26
CA ILE A 265 3.80 -1.06 -0.57
C ILE A 265 4.21 -1.09 0.90
N GLU A 266 3.22 -1.01 1.78
CA GLU A 266 3.37 -1.15 3.22
C GLU A 266 2.57 -2.35 3.75
N VAL A 267 3.24 -3.23 4.51
CA VAL A 267 2.60 -4.35 5.22
C VAL A 267 3.02 -4.34 6.70
N GLU A 268 2.07 -4.24 7.63
CA GLU A 268 2.38 -4.26 9.07
C GLU A 268 2.84 -5.65 9.53
N SER A 269 2.10 -6.71 9.20
CA SER A 269 2.54 -8.09 9.47
C SER A 269 1.77 -9.15 8.68
N ALA A 270 2.44 -10.27 8.39
CA ALA A 270 1.86 -11.44 7.75
C ALA A 270 2.26 -12.74 8.48
N THR A 271 1.28 -13.55 8.86
CA THR A 271 1.57 -14.85 9.51
C THR A 271 1.93 -15.96 8.52
N GLY A 272 1.60 -15.78 7.25
CA GLY A 272 1.89 -16.69 6.16
C GLY A 272 3.11 -16.29 5.35
N THR A 273 3.13 -16.70 4.07
CA THR A 273 4.13 -16.25 3.10
C THR A 273 3.75 -14.89 2.52
N ALA A 274 4.74 -14.06 2.21
CA ALA A 274 4.54 -12.77 1.55
C ALA A 274 5.28 -12.73 0.21
N ASP A 275 4.57 -12.39 -0.87
CA ASP A 275 5.13 -12.11 -2.19
C ASP A 275 4.73 -10.70 -2.63
N VAL A 276 5.69 -9.77 -2.62
CA VAL A 276 5.46 -8.33 -2.75
C VAL A 276 6.28 -7.77 -3.90
N ARG A 277 5.64 -7.07 -4.84
CA ARG A 277 6.30 -6.54 -6.04
C ARG A 277 5.85 -5.12 -6.37
N THR A 278 6.79 -4.21 -6.51
CA THR A 278 6.57 -2.89 -7.14
C THR A 278 7.60 -2.66 -8.25
N SER A 279 7.39 -1.69 -9.15
CA SER A 279 8.44 -1.30 -10.11
C SER A 279 9.17 -0.03 -9.63
N GLY A 280 8.44 0.97 -9.15
CA GLY A 280 9.01 2.27 -8.74
C GLY A 280 9.17 2.48 -7.24
N GLY A 281 8.16 2.10 -6.45
CA GLY A 281 8.04 2.51 -5.05
C GLY A 281 8.93 1.74 -4.06
N ASP A 282 8.90 2.23 -2.83
CA ASP A 282 9.49 1.61 -1.66
C ASP A 282 8.65 0.42 -1.19
N ILE A 283 9.31 -0.57 -0.57
CA ILE A 283 8.63 -1.68 0.12
C ILE A 283 8.96 -1.62 1.61
N ARG A 284 7.93 -1.48 2.45
CA ARG A 284 8.04 -1.52 3.91
C ARG A 284 7.25 -2.73 4.42
N LEU A 285 7.95 -3.71 4.99
CA LEU A 285 7.35 -4.90 5.56
C LEU A 285 7.74 -4.99 7.02
N GLY A 286 6.75 -5.15 7.91
CA GLY A 286 6.99 -5.47 9.30
C GLY A 286 7.36 -6.95 9.47
N ASN A 287 6.59 -7.67 10.28
CA ASN A 287 6.93 -9.06 10.63
C ASN A 287 6.29 -10.05 9.65
N VAL A 288 7.10 -10.91 9.02
CA VAL A 288 6.64 -12.01 8.16
C VAL A 288 7.05 -13.34 8.78
N LEU A 289 6.10 -14.16 9.22
CA LEU A 289 6.41 -15.38 9.98
C LEU A 289 7.00 -16.52 9.14
N LYS A 290 6.70 -16.57 7.84
CA LYS A 290 7.21 -17.61 6.93
C LYS A 290 8.15 -17.02 5.88
N LYS A 291 8.07 -17.53 4.65
CA LYS A 291 8.88 -17.12 3.51
C LYS A 291 8.47 -15.73 3.01
N LEU A 292 9.45 -14.92 2.67
CA LEU A 292 9.28 -13.60 2.10
C LEU A 292 9.98 -13.51 0.74
N ARG A 293 9.26 -12.97 -0.24
CA ARG A 293 9.82 -12.54 -1.52
C ARG A 293 9.42 -11.10 -1.78
N ALA A 294 10.39 -10.20 -1.93
CA ALA A 294 10.12 -8.78 -2.19
C ALA A 294 10.98 -8.26 -3.35
N ARG A 295 10.36 -7.56 -4.31
CA ARG A 295 11.08 -7.01 -5.47
C ARG A 295 10.63 -5.60 -5.82
N THR A 296 11.59 -4.71 -6.04
CA THR A 296 11.37 -3.38 -6.62
C THR A 296 12.46 -3.06 -7.65
N SER A 297 12.26 -2.09 -8.55
CA SER A 297 13.34 -1.64 -9.45
C SER A 297 14.04 -0.40 -8.92
N GLY A 298 13.32 0.51 -8.24
CA GLY A 298 13.86 1.79 -7.80
C GLY A 298 13.95 1.98 -6.29
N GLY A 299 12.94 1.55 -5.55
CA GLY A 299 12.76 1.93 -4.15
C GLY A 299 13.69 1.22 -3.16
N ASP A 300 13.75 1.80 -1.97
CA ASP A 300 14.33 1.19 -0.78
C ASP A 300 13.43 0.03 -0.32
N MET A 301 14.04 -1.00 0.29
CA MET A 301 13.29 -2.02 1.00
C MET A 301 13.68 -2.08 2.47
N ARG A 302 12.67 -2.03 3.35
CA ARG A 302 12.82 -2.19 4.79
C ARG A 302 11.97 -3.37 5.25
N ILE A 303 12.62 -4.37 5.83
CA ILE A 303 11.99 -5.56 6.40
C ILE A 303 12.33 -5.59 7.89
N ALA A 304 11.32 -5.62 8.76
CA ALA A 304 11.54 -5.70 10.19
C ALA A 304 12.11 -7.06 10.57
N ASP A 305 11.34 -8.15 10.47
CA ASP A 305 11.82 -9.50 10.76
C ASP A 305 11.11 -10.53 9.86
N ALA A 306 11.83 -11.60 9.49
CA ALA A 306 11.30 -12.72 8.72
C ALA A 306 11.62 -14.06 9.41
N GLY A 307 10.62 -14.89 9.64
CA GLY A 307 10.77 -16.19 10.31
C GLY A 307 11.28 -17.31 9.39
N GLY A 308 11.15 -17.17 8.07
CA GLY A 308 11.60 -18.15 7.08
C GLY A 308 12.64 -17.59 6.10
N ASP A 309 12.69 -18.19 4.90
CA ASP A 309 13.59 -17.76 3.83
C ASP A 309 13.19 -16.39 3.25
N VAL A 310 14.17 -15.60 2.85
CA VAL A 310 14.00 -14.24 2.31
C VAL A 310 14.71 -14.12 0.95
N ASP A 311 13.96 -13.79 -0.11
CA ASP A 311 14.48 -13.40 -1.44
C ASP A 311 14.11 -11.95 -1.71
N ILE A 312 15.08 -11.04 -1.60
CA ILE A 312 14.90 -9.62 -1.89
C ILE A 312 15.81 -9.10 -2.99
N VAL A 313 15.21 -8.39 -3.93
CA VAL A 313 15.92 -7.81 -5.08
C VAL A 313 15.45 -6.39 -5.36
N THR A 314 16.35 -5.42 -5.26
CA THR A 314 16.16 -4.08 -5.82
C THR A 314 17.23 -3.78 -6.86
N SER A 315 17.05 -2.74 -7.65
CA SER A 315 18.00 -2.32 -8.66
C SER A 315 18.80 -1.09 -8.17
N GLY A 316 18.12 -0.07 -7.63
CA GLY A 316 18.76 1.15 -7.13
C GLY A 316 18.82 1.32 -5.61
N GLY A 317 17.75 0.95 -4.91
CA GLY A 317 17.56 1.30 -3.50
C GLY A 317 18.42 0.53 -2.50
N ASN A 318 18.38 1.00 -1.25
CA ASN A 318 19.01 0.36 -0.10
C ASN A 318 18.14 -0.77 0.44
N LEU A 319 18.79 -1.80 0.96
CA LEU A 319 18.13 -2.93 1.59
C LEU A 319 18.44 -2.91 3.08
N ARG A 320 17.41 -2.85 3.93
CA ARG A 320 17.53 -3.03 5.38
C ARG A 320 16.68 -4.20 5.82
N VAL A 321 17.32 -5.21 6.39
CA VAL A 321 16.69 -6.43 6.88
C VAL A 321 17.04 -6.59 8.34
N GLY A 322 16.05 -6.78 9.22
CA GLY A 322 16.33 -7.16 10.61
C GLY A 322 16.73 -8.62 10.71
N LYS A 323 15.98 -9.43 11.46
CA LYS A 323 16.32 -10.83 11.71
C LYS A 323 15.68 -11.75 10.67
N VAL A 324 16.47 -12.71 10.20
CA VAL A 324 16.03 -13.76 9.29
C VAL A 324 16.23 -15.13 9.95
N GLY A 325 15.14 -15.89 10.10
CA GLY A 325 15.14 -17.25 10.66
C GLY A 325 15.54 -18.35 9.69
N GLY A 326 15.51 -18.07 8.37
CA GLY A 326 15.92 -18.99 7.30
C GLY A 326 17.13 -18.51 6.52
N ASN A 327 17.18 -18.86 5.24
CA ASN A 327 18.21 -18.38 4.31
C ASN A 327 17.85 -16.99 3.79
N LEU A 328 18.87 -16.15 3.56
CA LEU A 328 18.72 -14.81 3.02
C LEU A 328 19.43 -14.70 1.67
N GLU A 329 18.71 -14.23 0.67
CA GLU A 329 19.27 -13.76 -0.59
C GLU A 329 18.87 -12.29 -0.79
N ALA A 330 19.84 -11.38 -0.67
CA ALA A 330 19.64 -9.95 -0.81
C ALA A 330 20.51 -9.39 -1.94
N ARG A 331 19.88 -8.74 -2.92
CA ARG A 331 20.58 -8.20 -4.09
C ARG A 331 20.14 -6.77 -4.40
N THR A 332 21.12 -5.90 -4.58
CA THR A 332 20.92 -4.55 -5.15
C THR A 332 22.02 -4.26 -6.18
N SER A 333 21.89 -3.22 -7.00
CA SER A 333 23.00 -2.79 -7.85
C SER A 333 23.66 -1.53 -7.29
N GLY A 334 22.87 -0.53 -6.89
CA GLY A 334 23.41 0.75 -6.42
C GLY A 334 23.55 0.89 -4.90
N GLY A 335 22.57 0.38 -4.15
CA GLY A 335 22.41 0.70 -2.73
C GLY A 335 23.23 -0.15 -1.76
N ASP A 336 23.19 0.27 -0.50
CA ASP A 336 23.78 -0.44 0.63
C ASP A 336 22.87 -1.61 1.06
N ILE A 337 23.46 -2.66 1.62
CA ILE A 337 22.71 -3.76 2.24
C ILE A 337 23.10 -3.83 3.73
N GLU A 338 22.11 -3.66 4.60
CA GLU A 338 22.23 -3.84 6.05
C GLU A 338 21.37 -5.03 6.49
N VAL A 339 22.00 -6.00 7.17
CA VAL A 339 21.34 -7.19 7.72
C VAL A 339 21.70 -7.33 9.19
N ARG A 340 20.71 -7.38 10.09
CA ARG A 340 20.94 -7.39 11.55
C ARG A 340 20.94 -8.78 12.20
N GLY A 341 20.63 -9.82 11.43
CA GLY A 341 20.78 -11.19 11.87
C GLY A 341 20.27 -12.18 10.83
N CYS A 342 20.99 -13.28 10.66
CA CYS A 342 20.57 -14.40 9.83
C CYS A 342 21.04 -15.71 10.47
N THR A 343 20.13 -16.65 10.66
CA THR A 343 20.46 -17.98 11.23
C THR A 343 20.78 -19.03 10.16
N GLY A 344 20.42 -18.79 8.90
CA GLY A 344 20.73 -19.64 7.75
C GLY A 344 21.87 -19.11 6.89
N GLU A 345 21.95 -19.57 5.64
CA GLU A 345 22.92 -19.05 4.67
C GLU A 345 22.52 -17.64 4.23
N ALA A 346 23.46 -16.70 4.27
CA ALA A 346 23.26 -15.33 3.80
C ALA A 346 24.07 -15.07 2.52
N ILE A 347 23.38 -14.71 1.43
CA ILE A 347 23.97 -14.31 0.15
C ILE A 347 23.59 -12.85 -0.07
N THR A 348 24.57 -11.95 0.01
CA THR A 348 24.35 -10.51 -0.14
C THR A 348 25.23 -9.94 -1.24
N LYS A 349 24.63 -9.35 -2.27
CA LYS A 349 25.35 -8.86 -3.45
C LYS A 349 24.91 -7.46 -3.81
N THR A 350 25.87 -6.55 -3.88
CA THR A 350 25.68 -5.21 -4.42
C THR A 350 26.73 -4.92 -5.49
N ALA A 351 26.44 -4.07 -6.48
CA ALA A 351 27.52 -3.57 -7.32
C ALA A 351 28.25 -2.45 -6.56
N GLY A 352 27.53 -1.66 -5.75
CA GLY A 352 28.05 -0.40 -5.28
C GLY A 352 27.91 0.12 -3.89
N GLY A 353 26.95 -0.37 -3.14
CA GLY A 353 26.87 -0.02 -1.75
C GLY A 353 27.87 -0.77 -0.89
N ASP A 354 27.91 -0.33 0.35
CA ASP A 354 28.53 -1.04 1.45
C ASP A 354 27.65 -2.22 1.89
N LEU A 355 28.29 -3.26 2.40
CA LEU A 355 27.62 -4.42 2.98
C LEU A 355 27.88 -4.44 4.48
N VAL A 356 26.83 -4.28 5.27
CA VAL A 356 26.88 -4.36 6.73
C VAL A 356 26.07 -5.58 7.19
N MET A 357 26.80 -6.57 7.68
CA MET A 357 26.25 -7.86 8.08
C MET A 357 26.49 -8.05 9.57
N GLU A 358 25.46 -8.00 10.40
CA GLU A 358 25.56 -8.16 11.85
C GLU A 358 24.95 -9.50 12.28
N ASN A 359 25.59 -10.14 13.26
CA ASN A 359 25.10 -11.38 13.88
C ASN A 359 24.70 -12.48 12.87
N ILE A 360 25.54 -12.75 11.88
CA ILE A 360 25.31 -13.82 10.91
C ILE A 360 25.82 -15.14 11.48
N GLN A 361 25.02 -16.18 11.40
CA GLN A 361 25.37 -17.53 11.82
C GLN A 361 25.49 -18.44 10.60
N GLY A 362 26.46 -19.35 10.59
CA GLY A 362 26.63 -20.28 9.47
C GLY A 362 27.45 -19.69 8.32
N SER A 363 26.87 -19.61 7.12
CA SER A 363 27.58 -19.23 5.88
C SER A 363 27.22 -17.84 5.41
N LEU A 364 28.22 -17.12 4.87
CA LEU A 364 28.06 -15.78 4.33
C LEU A 364 28.77 -15.65 2.97
N ASP A 365 28.02 -15.36 1.90
CA ASP A 365 28.53 -14.93 0.58
C ASP A 365 28.23 -13.44 0.38
N ALA A 366 29.13 -12.57 0.84
CA ALA A 366 29.00 -11.12 0.74
C ALA A 366 29.92 -10.56 -0.37
N ARG A 367 29.34 -9.92 -1.39
CA ARG A 367 30.12 -9.37 -2.52
C ARG A 367 29.69 -7.96 -2.90
N THR A 368 30.66 -7.07 -3.03
CA THR A 368 30.50 -5.71 -3.57
C THR A 368 31.59 -5.39 -4.58
N SER A 369 31.39 -4.42 -5.49
CA SER A 369 32.47 -3.99 -6.40
C SER A 369 33.20 -2.75 -5.91
N GLY A 370 32.56 -1.86 -5.15
CA GLY A 370 33.18 -0.59 -4.75
C GLY A 370 32.84 -0.10 -3.35
N GLY A 371 32.04 -0.86 -2.60
CA GLY A 371 31.79 -0.61 -1.18
C GLY A 371 32.71 -1.40 -0.26
N ASP A 372 32.66 -1.02 1.00
CA ASP A 372 33.29 -1.74 2.10
C ASP A 372 32.37 -2.89 2.56
N ILE A 373 32.97 -3.95 3.09
CA ILE A 373 32.22 -5.05 3.72
C ILE A 373 32.58 -5.07 5.20
N LYS A 374 31.59 -4.91 6.07
CA LYS A 374 31.70 -5.14 7.51
C LYS A 374 30.81 -6.31 7.88
N ALA A 375 31.39 -7.38 8.43
CA ALA A 375 30.66 -8.57 8.81
C ALA A 375 31.00 -9.07 10.21
N GLU A 376 29.98 -9.30 11.03
CA GLU A 376 30.03 -10.08 12.26
C GLU A 376 29.53 -11.49 11.95
N LEU A 377 30.44 -12.47 11.94
CA LEU A 377 30.15 -13.83 11.56
C LEU A 377 30.44 -14.78 12.72
N THR A 378 29.48 -15.65 13.03
CA THR A 378 29.68 -16.82 13.89
C THR A 378 29.72 -18.05 12.97
N PRO A 379 30.92 -18.59 12.67
CA PRO A 379 31.07 -19.69 11.73
C PRO A 379 30.31 -20.94 12.21
N GLY A 380 29.60 -21.59 11.31
CA GLY A 380 28.93 -22.86 11.54
C GLY A 380 29.87 -24.06 11.38
N PRO A 381 29.41 -25.27 11.76
CA PRO A 381 30.20 -26.50 11.59
C PRO A 381 30.32 -26.96 10.13
N ARG A 382 29.52 -26.40 9.22
CA ARG A 382 29.47 -26.72 7.79
C ARG A 382 29.26 -25.44 6.99
N GLY A 383 29.77 -25.43 5.76
CA GLY A 383 29.60 -24.31 4.82
C GLY A 383 30.93 -23.66 4.46
N ARG A 384 30.84 -22.58 3.68
CA ARG A 384 31.98 -21.73 3.31
C ARG A 384 31.50 -20.30 3.32
N SER A 385 32.34 -19.40 3.83
CA SER A 385 32.08 -17.97 3.72
C SER A 385 33.04 -17.32 2.74
N VAL A 386 32.53 -16.37 1.97
CA VAL A 386 33.26 -15.58 1.00
C VAL A 386 32.86 -14.13 1.19
N LEU A 387 33.82 -13.28 1.50
CA LEU A 387 33.65 -11.83 1.51
C LEU A 387 34.59 -11.26 0.46
N SER A 388 34.03 -10.55 -0.52
CA SER A 388 34.85 -10.00 -1.60
C SER A 388 34.43 -8.59 -2.02
N SER A 389 35.41 -7.70 -2.12
CA SER A 389 35.25 -6.35 -2.67
C SER A 389 36.25 -6.11 -3.80
N SER A 390 35.87 -5.42 -4.87
CA SER A 390 36.88 -5.03 -5.89
C SER A 390 37.59 -3.72 -5.56
N GLY A 391 37.20 -3.05 -4.48
CA GLY A 391 37.63 -1.67 -4.24
C GLY A 391 37.51 -1.11 -2.84
N GLY A 392 36.94 -1.88 -1.92
CA GLY A 392 36.68 -1.46 -0.56
C GLY A 392 37.43 -2.29 0.46
N ASN A 393 37.39 -1.81 1.69
CA ASN A 393 37.96 -2.47 2.85
C ASN A 393 37.06 -3.63 3.28
N LEU A 394 37.69 -4.70 3.76
CA LEU A 394 37.00 -5.82 4.38
C LEU A 394 37.28 -5.80 5.87
N THR A 395 36.22 -5.80 6.66
CA THR A 395 36.29 -5.93 8.12
C THR A 395 35.48 -7.14 8.55
N LEU A 396 36.16 -8.17 9.03
CA LEU A 396 35.54 -9.37 9.58
C LEU A 396 35.67 -9.37 11.10
N HIS A 397 34.59 -9.66 11.81
CA HIS A 397 34.58 -9.87 13.26
C HIS A 397 34.18 -11.31 13.53
N LEU A 398 34.98 -12.00 14.34
CA LEU A 398 34.77 -13.41 14.71
C LEU A 398 34.80 -13.58 16.24
N PRO A 399 34.01 -14.48 16.82
CA PRO A 399 34.11 -14.79 18.24
C PRO A 399 35.48 -15.42 18.57
N GLU A 400 36.00 -15.19 19.77
CA GLU A 400 37.34 -15.65 20.19
C GLU A 400 37.52 -17.18 20.08
N ASN A 401 36.43 -17.92 20.28
CA ASN A 401 36.39 -19.38 20.22
C ASN A 401 35.94 -19.92 18.85
N ALA A 402 35.93 -19.09 17.81
CA ALA A 402 35.57 -19.51 16.47
C ALA A 402 36.47 -20.65 15.96
N LYS A 403 35.86 -21.61 15.27
CA LYS A 403 36.56 -22.67 14.55
C LYS A 403 36.48 -22.39 13.06
N ALA A 404 37.53 -21.80 12.50
CA ALA A 404 37.55 -21.36 11.12
C ALA A 404 38.96 -21.40 10.54
N THR A 405 39.03 -21.54 9.22
CA THR A 405 40.28 -21.38 8.46
C THR A 405 40.08 -20.20 7.53
N ILE A 406 40.85 -19.13 7.74
CA ILE A 406 40.72 -17.88 7.01
C ILE A 406 41.85 -17.80 5.98
N ASP A 407 41.49 -17.52 4.74
CA ASP A 407 42.39 -17.20 3.63
C ASP A 407 42.10 -15.74 3.23
N ALA A 408 43.04 -14.85 3.54
CA ALA A 408 42.92 -13.42 3.31
C ALA A 408 43.89 -12.96 2.22
N ARG A 409 43.38 -12.37 1.15
CA ARG A 409 44.15 -11.95 -0.03
C ARG A 409 43.82 -10.53 -0.45
N ILE A 410 44.85 -9.72 -0.62
CA ILE A 410 44.77 -8.39 -1.26
C ILE A 410 45.52 -8.46 -2.58
N ARG A 411 44.83 -8.19 -3.69
CA ARG A 411 45.46 -8.06 -5.00
C ARG A 411 45.67 -6.58 -5.34
N LEU A 412 46.92 -6.22 -5.55
CA LEU A 412 47.34 -4.87 -5.94
C LEU A 412 47.23 -4.74 -7.46
N SER A 413 46.35 -3.84 -7.91
CA SER A 413 46.05 -3.69 -9.32
C SER A 413 46.18 -2.24 -9.76
N ASP A 414 47.13 -1.93 -10.65
CA ASP A 414 47.21 -0.60 -11.29
C ASP A 414 46.04 -0.36 -12.26
N ARG A 415 45.42 -1.45 -12.73
CA ARG A 415 44.26 -1.45 -13.62
C ARG A 415 43.12 -2.21 -12.95
N TRP A 416 42.01 -1.52 -12.74
CA TRP A 416 40.78 -2.13 -12.25
C TRP A 416 40.22 -3.12 -13.27
N ASN A 417 40.24 -4.40 -12.93
CA ASN A 417 39.71 -5.46 -13.77
C ASN A 417 38.22 -5.65 -13.43
N PHE A 418 37.35 -4.89 -14.10
CA PHE A 418 35.90 -5.06 -14.02
C PHE A 418 35.49 -6.33 -14.77
N ASN A 419 35.73 -7.50 -14.20
CA ASN A 419 35.15 -8.74 -14.71
C ASN A 419 33.87 -9.08 -13.92
N PHE A 420 33.01 -8.08 -13.75
CA PHE A 420 31.66 -8.33 -13.29
C PHE A 420 30.89 -8.84 -14.51
N LYS A 421 30.52 -10.13 -14.52
CA LYS A 421 29.33 -10.52 -15.27
C LYS A 421 28.21 -9.70 -14.66
N MET A 422 27.84 -8.60 -15.30
CA MET A 422 26.61 -7.85 -15.02
C MET A 422 25.56 -8.91 -14.80
N PHE A 423 25.07 -9.04 -13.57
CA PHE A 423 23.91 -9.88 -13.35
C PHE A 423 22.86 -9.21 -14.23
N ALA A 424 22.48 -9.89 -15.30
CA ALA A 424 21.33 -9.47 -16.08
C ALA A 424 20.21 -9.18 -15.06
N PRO A 425 19.44 -8.10 -15.23
CA PRO A 425 18.23 -7.91 -14.43
C PRO A 425 17.51 -9.26 -14.37
N VAL A 426 17.07 -9.64 -13.17
CA VAL A 426 16.63 -11.00 -12.82
C VAL A 426 15.51 -11.46 -13.75
N SER A 427 15.90 -12.03 -14.90
CA SER A 427 15.10 -12.09 -16.12
C SER A 427 14.56 -10.71 -16.56
N PRO A 428 14.36 -10.43 -17.85
CA PRO A 428 13.33 -9.45 -18.18
C PRO A 428 12.06 -9.90 -17.45
N MET A 429 11.43 -8.99 -16.68
CA MET A 429 10.07 -9.22 -16.21
C MET A 429 9.27 -9.78 -17.40
N PRO A 430 8.41 -10.80 -17.19
CA PRO A 430 7.71 -11.45 -18.29
C PRO A 430 7.18 -10.38 -19.25
N PRO A 431 7.43 -10.49 -20.56
CA PRO A 431 6.97 -9.49 -21.51
C PRO A 431 5.50 -9.25 -21.24
N ILE A 432 5.14 -7.99 -21.04
CA ILE A 432 3.74 -7.59 -20.86
C ILE A 432 2.98 -8.29 -21.99
N PRO A 433 1.95 -9.11 -21.67
CA PRO A 433 1.29 -9.91 -22.68
C PRO A 433 0.84 -8.99 -23.82
N PRO A 434 1.11 -9.35 -25.09
CA PRO A 434 0.76 -8.50 -26.21
C PRO A 434 -0.75 -8.26 -26.19
N ILE A 435 -1.15 -7.01 -26.38
CA ILE A 435 -2.57 -6.63 -26.50
C ILE A 435 -3.23 -7.59 -27.50
N PRO A 436 -4.36 -8.24 -27.17
CA PRO A 436 -5.05 -9.12 -28.10
C PRO A 436 -5.35 -8.37 -29.40
N PRO A 437 -5.18 -9.01 -30.58
CA PRO A 437 -5.31 -8.34 -31.86
C PRO A 437 -6.71 -7.74 -32.03
N ILE A 438 -6.76 -6.56 -32.64
CA ILE A 438 -8.00 -5.83 -32.95
C ILE A 438 -8.99 -6.79 -33.63
N PRO A 439 -10.23 -6.95 -33.12
CA PRO A 439 -11.23 -7.78 -33.78
C PRO A 439 -11.50 -7.26 -35.20
N PRO A 440 -11.67 -8.14 -36.19
CA PRO A 440 -11.75 -7.76 -37.61
C PRO A 440 -12.85 -6.72 -37.87
N ILE A 441 -12.56 -5.82 -38.80
CA ILE A 441 -13.29 -4.57 -39.13
C ILE A 441 -14.77 -4.78 -39.55
N GLY A 442 -15.24 -6.03 -39.64
CA GLY A 442 -16.59 -6.38 -40.10
C GLY A 442 -17.71 -6.28 -39.05
N GLY A 443 -17.44 -5.87 -37.80
CA GLY A 443 -18.49 -5.80 -36.78
C GLY A 443 -18.26 -4.87 -35.59
N SER A 444 -17.12 -4.17 -35.50
CA SER A 444 -16.81 -3.38 -34.30
C SER A 444 -17.36 -1.96 -34.33
N SER A 445 -18.05 -1.57 -33.26
CA SER A 445 -18.66 -0.25 -33.10
C SER A 445 -17.59 0.84 -32.88
N SER A 446 -17.92 2.10 -33.15
CA SER A 446 -17.00 3.24 -32.91
C SER A 446 -16.62 3.41 -31.43
N ALA A 447 -17.38 2.81 -30.51
CA ALA A 447 -17.09 2.76 -29.07
C ALA A 447 -15.97 1.76 -28.76
N GLU A 448 -16.03 0.55 -29.30
CA GLU A 448 -15.01 -0.50 -29.11
C GLU A 448 -13.62 -0.07 -29.62
N ARG A 449 -13.57 0.72 -30.70
CA ARG A 449 -12.30 1.30 -31.18
C ARG A 449 -11.71 2.33 -30.23
N LYS A 450 -12.55 3.15 -29.59
CA LYS A 450 -12.09 4.16 -28.62
C LYS A 450 -11.69 3.54 -27.28
N GLU A 451 -12.35 2.46 -26.89
CA GLU A 451 -12.00 1.68 -25.70
C GLU A 451 -10.64 1.00 -25.90
N TYR A 452 -10.45 0.34 -27.04
CA TYR A 452 -9.15 -0.19 -27.45
C TYR A 452 -8.05 0.87 -27.51
N GLU A 453 -8.33 2.07 -28.04
CA GLU A 453 -7.35 3.18 -28.05
C GLU A 453 -7.00 3.68 -26.64
N ARG A 454 -7.93 3.61 -25.67
CA ARG A 454 -7.66 3.99 -24.27
C ARG A 454 -6.87 2.91 -23.54
N GLU A 455 -7.26 1.64 -23.67
CA GLU A 455 -6.51 0.50 -23.13
C GLU A 455 -5.10 0.48 -23.70
N LYS A 456 -4.96 0.72 -25.00
CA LYS A 456 -3.65 0.86 -25.65
C LYS A 456 -2.85 2.03 -25.08
N LYS A 457 -3.47 3.19 -24.87
CA LYS A 457 -2.78 4.36 -24.28
C LYS A 457 -2.32 4.11 -22.84
N GLN A 458 -3.09 3.32 -22.07
CA GLN A 458 -2.75 2.90 -20.72
C GLN A 458 -1.61 1.88 -20.73
N TYR A 459 -1.67 0.89 -21.61
CA TYR A 459 -0.58 -0.06 -21.88
C TYR A 459 0.71 0.67 -22.29
N ASP A 460 0.62 1.64 -23.19
CA ASP A 460 1.76 2.46 -23.62
C ASP A 460 2.35 3.29 -22.45
N ALA A 461 1.51 3.75 -21.51
CA ALA A 461 1.98 4.44 -20.30
C ALA A 461 2.67 3.49 -19.31
N GLU A 462 2.19 2.27 -19.19
CA GLU A 462 2.80 1.21 -18.37
C GLU A 462 4.16 0.82 -18.93
N VAL A 463 4.24 0.53 -20.24
CA VAL A 463 5.50 0.30 -20.97
C VAL A 463 6.48 1.46 -20.75
N LYS A 464 5.99 2.70 -20.82
CA LYS A 464 6.83 3.89 -20.60
C LYS A 464 7.34 3.97 -19.16
N SER A 465 6.52 3.67 -18.15
CA SER A 465 6.96 3.60 -16.75
C SER A 465 8.06 2.54 -16.56
N TYR A 466 7.89 1.37 -17.19
CA TYR A 466 8.93 0.33 -17.23
C TYR A 466 10.22 0.80 -17.90
N GLU A 467 10.13 1.44 -19.07
CA GLU A 467 11.27 1.98 -19.78
C GLU A 467 11.98 3.09 -18.99
N ASP A 468 11.24 3.96 -18.32
CA ASP A 468 11.79 5.05 -17.51
C ASP A 468 12.48 4.50 -16.25
N ALA A 469 11.92 3.46 -15.62
CA ALA A 469 12.58 2.73 -14.53
C ALA A 469 13.89 2.06 -14.99
N GLN A 470 13.89 1.44 -16.19
CA GLN A 470 15.11 0.88 -16.78
C GLN A 470 16.16 1.96 -17.11
N LYS A 471 15.75 3.09 -17.67
CA LYS A 471 16.67 4.22 -17.93
C LYS A 471 17.24 4.80 -16.64
N LYS A 472 16.41 4.97 -15.61
CA LYS A 472 16.87 5.45 -14.29
C LYS A 472 17.93 4.51 -13.72
N PHE A 473 17.68 3.20 -13.79
CA PHE A 473 18.65 2.18 -13.43
C PHE A 473 19.96 2.30 -14.23
N GLU A 474 19.90 2.44 -15.55
CA GLU A 474 21.10 2.61 -16.38
C GLU A 474 21.90 3.87 -16.03
N VAL A 475 21.23 4.98 -15.70
CA VAL A 475 21.86 6.24 -15.30
C VAL A 475 22.55 6.09 -13.95
N GLU A 476 21.86 5.52 -12.96
CA GLU A 476 22.43 5.24 -11.63
C GLU A 476 23.65 4.33 -11.74
N MET A 477 23.61 3.30 -12.60
CA MET A 477 24.74 2.43 -12.85
C MET A 477 25.94 3.15 -13.50
N LYS A 478 25.69 4.11 -14.40
CA LYS A 478 26.74 4.95 -14.99
C LYS A 478 27.35 5.91 -13.97
N GLU A 479 26.54 6.51 -13.10
CA GLU A 479 27.02 7.36 -12.00
C GLU A 479 27.81 6.55 -10.99
N TYR A 480 27.37 5.34 -10.66
CA TYR A 480 28.08 4.44 -9.78
C TYR A 480 29.45 4.06 -10.36
N ALA A 481 29.50 3.68 -11.64
CA ALA A 481 30.77 3.46 -12.35
C ALA A 481 31.69 4.68 -12.33
N LYS A 482 31.13 5.90 -12.28
CA LYS A 482 31.89 7.16 -12.15
C LYS A 482 32.41 7.40 -10.72
N LYS A 483 31.59 7.12 -9.68
CA LYS A 483 32.01 7.22 -8.27
C LYS A 483 33.14 6.25 -7.92
N ILE A 484 33.11 5.03 -8.45
CA ILE A 484 34.21 4.07 -8.31
C ILE A 484 35.51 4.63 -8.91
N LYS A 485 35.44 5.21 -10.12
CA LYS A 485 36.61 5.82 -10.77
C LYS A 485 37.19 7.00 -9.97
N ALA A 486 36.34 7.80 -9.31
CA ALA A 486 36.77 8.98 -8.56
C ALA A 486 37.54 8.67 -7.28
N LYS A 487 37.36 7.49 -6.66
CA LYS A 487 38.09 7.07 -5.45
C LYS A 487 39.52 6.56 -5.72
N SER A 488 39.97 6.49 -6.98
CA SER A 488 41.22 5.82 -7.39
C SER A 488 42.47 6.72 -7.50
N GLY A 489 42.86 7.35 -6.39
CA GLY A 489 44.20 7.97 -6.29
C GLY A 489 45.31 6.91 -6.29
N GLN A 490 46.51 7.25 -6.81
CA GLN A 490 47.69 6.36 -6.79
C GLN A 490 48.08 6.00 -5.36
N HIS A 491 48.09 4.71 -5.01
CA HIS A 491 48.52 4.21 -3.70
C HIS A 491 49.54 3.07 -3.87
N ASN A 492 50.62 3.13 -3.08
CA ASN A 492 51.62 2.07 -2.95
C ASN A 492 51.08 0.98 -1.98
N ALA A 493 51.86 -0.05 -1.61
CA ALA A 493 51.42 -1.10 -0.69
C ALA A 493 52.41 -1.26 0.47
N VAL A 494 51.91 -1.49 1.69
CA VAL A 494 52.72 -1.65 2.91
C VAL A 494 51.99 -2.55 3.90
N ILE A 495 52.64 -3.65 4.32
CA ILE A 495 52.19 -4.49 5.43
C ILE A 495 52.52 -3.80 6.76
N VAL A 496 51.55 -3.71 7.69
CA VAL A 496 51.80 -3.32 9.08
C VAL A 496 51.29 -4.44 9.98
N GLY A 497 52.22 -5.24 10.51
CA GLY A 497 51.97 -6.17 11.61
C GLY A 497 51.81 -5.39 12.93
N GLY A 498 51.04 -5.94 13.87
CA GLY A 498 50.66 -5.24 15.11
C GLY A 498 51.81 -4.79 16.00
N ASP A 499 51.50 -3.73 16.76
CA ASP A 499 52.21 -3.09 17.89
C ASP A 499 53.46 -2.24 17.65
N ASP A 500 53.67 -1.71 16.44
CA ASP A 500 54.55 -0.55 16.25
C ASP A 500 53.78 0.63 15.66
N ASP A 501 53.48 1.62 16.52
CA ASP A 501 53.18 2.98 16.10
C ASP A 501 54.43 3.56 15.41
N ASP A 502 54.54 3.31 14.10
CA ASP A 502 55.57 3.89 13.27
C ASP A 502 55.26 5.40 13.07
N GLU A 503 55.78 6.17 14.01
CA GLU A 503 55.82 7.62 14.12
C GLU A 503 56.63 8.23 12.95
N LYS A 504 56.14 8.11 11.71
CA LYS A 504 56.63 8.83 10.51
C LYS A 504 55.59 8.77 9.39
N GLY A 505 54.81 9.83 9.29
CA GLY A 505 53.68 9.98 8.37
C GLY A 505 54.03 9.99 6.88
N ASN A 506 54.34 8.83 6.29
CA ASN A 506 54.31 8.65 4.85
C ASN A 506 54.23 7.16 4.42
N LYS A 507 53.08 6.50 4.51
CA LYS A 507 52.86 5.18 3.87
C LYS A 507 51.42 5.04 3.35
N SER A 508 51.18 5.49 2.13
CA SER A 508 49.97 5.20 1.37
C SER A 508 50.00 3.76 0.88
N GLY A 509 49.63 2.78 1.73
CA GLY A 509 49.47 1.41 1.23
C GLY A 509 48.57 0.46 1.98
N TYR A 510 48.16 -0.60 1.26
CA TYR A 510 47.20 -1.61 1.69
C TYR A 510 47.84 -2.62 2.65
N SER A 511 47.08 -3.04 3.67
CA SER A 511 47.53 -3.95 4.72
C SER A 511 46.47 -4.98 5.13
N ILE A 512 46.93 -6.14 5.60
CA ILE A 512 46.12 -7.13 6.32
C ILE A 512 46.44 -7.00 7.81
N ARG A 513 45.44 -6.66 8.63
CA ARG A 513 45.57 -6.54 10.09
C ARG A 513 44.68 -7.56 10.78
N SER A 514 45.16 -8.19 11.84
CA SER A 514 44.42 -9.23 12.55
C SER A 514 44.71 -9.23 14.05
N ASP A 515 43.66 -9.41 14.86
CA ASP A 515 43.78 -9.70 16.31
C ASP A 515 44.17 -11.16 16.59
N PHE A 516 44.22 -12.00 15.55
CA PHE A 516 44.60 -13.40 15.59
C PHE A 516 45.99 -13.60 15.01
N LYS A 517 46.74 -14.55 15.58
CA LYS A 517 48.07 -14.93 15.08
C LYS A 517 47.93 -15.60 13.71
N ALA A 518 48.66 -15.11 12.72
CA ALA A 518 48.73 -15.71 11.40
C ALA A 518 49.58 -16.99 11.41
N ASP A 519 49.20 -17.98 10.60
CA ASP A 519 50.00 -19.18 10.35
C ASP A 519 51.06 -18.91 9.26
N LEU A 520 50.65 -18.14 8.25
CA LEU A 520 51.47 -17.75 7.11
C LEU A 520 51.15 -16.30 6.75
N THR A 521 52.18 -15.53 6.45
CA THR A 521 52.07 -14.22 5.82
C THR A 521 53.12 -14.15 4.72
N GLU A 522 52.66 -13.97 3.49
CA GLU A 522 53.50 -13.89 2.30
C GLU A 522 53.18 -12.61 1.52
N GLU A 523 54.25 -11.95 1.08
CA GLU A 523 54.19 -10.86 0.11
C GLU A 523 54.87 -11.34 -1.16
N SER A 524 54.10 -11.43 -2.25
CA SER A 524 54.64 -11.88 -3.53
C SER A 524 54.20 -10.93 -4.64
N GLY A 525 55.12 -10.08 -5.08
CA GLY A 525 54.91 -9.15 -6.19
C GLY A 525 53.78 -8.15 -5.92
N ARG A 526 52.57 -8.46 -6.41
CA ARG A 526 51.37 -7.62 -6.32
C ARG A 526 50.25 -8.26 -5.50
N GLU A 527 50.58 -9.20 -4.63
CA GLU A 527 49.62 -9.89 -3.79
C GLU A 527 50.12 -9.95 -2.35
N LEU A 528 49.23 -9.56 -1.42
CA LEU A 528 49.40 -9.80 0.02
C LEU A 528 48.51 -10.97 0.39
N HIS A 529 49.07 -11.99 1.02
CA HIS A 529 48.35 -13.20 1.39
C HIS A 529 48.64 -13.53 2.85
N SER A 530 47.60 -13.83 3.62
CA SER A 530 47.74 -14.31 4.99
C SER A 530 46.70 -15.38 5.29
N THR A 531 47.12 -16.41 6.02
CA THR A 531 46.25 -17.50 6.45
C THR A 531 46.18 -17.60 7.96
N TYR A 532 45.02 -18.00 8.47
CA TYR A 532 44.76 -18.11 9.91
C TYR A 532 43.95 -19.37 10.21
N THR A 533 44.42 -20.18 11.15
CA THR A 533 43.73 -21.37 11.65
C THR A 533 43.25 -21.12 13.07
N LEU A 534 41.94 -20.94 13.24
CA LEU A 534 41.32 -20.66 14.53
C LEU A 534 40.70 -21.93 15.12
N GLY A 535 40.91 -22.17 16.41
CA GLY A 535 40.22 -23.22 17.17
C GLY A 535 40.45 -24.66 16.68
N GLY A 536 41.58 -24.93 16.02
CA GLY A 536 41.91 -26.23 15.41
C GLY A 536 41.42 -26.40 13.97
N GLY A 537 41.00 -25.32 13.32
CA GLY A 537 40.42 -25.33 11.98
C GLY A 537 38.90 -25.49 12.00
N GLY A 538 38.25 -25.24 10.86
CA GLY A 538 36.80 -25.33 10.76
C GLY A 538 36.27 -24.78 9.44
N GLN A 539 35.23 -23.95 9.49
CA GLN A 539 34.63 -23.39 8.28
C GLN A 539 35.66 -22.58 7.48
N PRO A 540 35.84 -22.85 6.18
CA PRO A 540 36.68 -22.04 5.32
C PRO A 540 36.04 -20.65 5.10
N ILE A 541 36.83 -19.60 5.33
CA ILE A 541 36.46 -18.20 5.11
C ILE A 541 37.46 -17.59 4.13
N SER A 542 36.98 -17.11 2.98
CA SER A 542 37.78 -16.42 1.98
C SER A 542 37.53 -14.93 2.07
N LEU A 543 38.57 -14.13 2.26
CA LEU A 543 38.53 -12.67 2.23
C LEU A 543 39.36 -12.19 1.05
N GLU A 544 38.71 -11.57 0.05
CA GLU A 544 39.40 -11.11 -1.16
C GLU A 544 39.09 -9.65 -1.46
N THR A 545 40.09 -8.78 -1.48
CA THR A 545 39.92 -7.41 -1.97
C THR A 545 40.96 -7.00 -3.01
N SER A 546 40.56 -6.17 -3.96
CA SER A 546 41.49 -5.48 -4.86
C SER A 546 41.68 -4.07 -4.34
N ASN A 547 42.92 -3.69 -4.01
CA ASN A 547 43.22 -2.33 -3.54
C ASN A 547 42.37 -1.90 -2.33
N GLY A 548 42.24 -2.75 -1.30
CA GLY A 548 41.55 -2.44 -0.05
C GLY A 548 42.26 -3.06 1.14
N ASN A 549 42.06 -2.53 2.35
CA ASN A 549 42.59 -3.14 3.56
C ASN A 549 41.72 -4.31 4.01
N ILE A 550 42.34 -5.33 4.62
CA ILE A 550 41.62 -6.40 5.31
C ILE A 550 41.90 -6.26 6.81
N THR A 551 40.84 -6.25 7.61
CA THR A 551 40.92 -6.23 9.07
C THR A 551 40.12 -7.39 9.66
N ILE A 552 40.76 -8.23 10.47
CA ILE A 552 40.14 -9.36 11.15
C ILE A 552 40.18 -9.09 12.66
N LYS A 553 39.02 -8.90 13.28
CA LYS A 553 38.94 -8.58 14.71
C LYS A 553 38.28 -9.67 15.52
N LYS A 554 38.63 -9.72 16.80
CA LYS A 554 37.84 -10.45 17.80
C LYS A 554 36.56 -9.68 18.07
N LEU A 555 35.43 -10.39 18.13
CA LEU A 555 34.20 -9.84 18.68
C LEU A 555 34.43 -9.55 20.16
N GLY A 556 34.41 -8.26 20.54
CA GLY A 556 34.46 -7.87 21.94
C GLY A 556 33.29 -8.47 22.72
N LYS A 557 33.49 -8.76 24.02
CA LYS A 557 32.39 -9.13 24.92
C LYS A 557 31.36 -7.98 24.91
N ARG A 558 30.16 -8.24 24.40
CA ARG A 558 29.02 -7.31 24.48
C ARG A 558 28.53 -7.19 25.92
#